data_AF-A0A9E4IKX1-F1
#
_entry.id   AF-A0A9E4IKX1-F1
#
_cell.length_a   1.000
_cell.length_b   1.000
_cell.length_c   1.000
_cell.angle_alpha   90.00
_cell.angle_beta   90.00
_cell.angle_gamma   90.00
#
_symmetry.space_group_name_H-M   'P 1'
#
loop_
_entity.id
_entity.type
_entity.pdbx_description
1 polymer ?
#
loop_
_entity_poly.entity_id
_entity_poly.type
_entity_poly.pdbx_seq_one_letter_code
_entity_poly.pdbx_strand_id
1 'polypeptide(L)'
;MRITHLRGVELTDPAPEGIAGFYEQIWGLTRVDAAGPSVYLRGTGPEHHILAIHPGEQATVRGYRLGLADRAAVDAAAAELASR
;
A
#
# COMPACT_ATOMS: atom_id res chain seq x y z
N MET A 1 -2.57 13.88 15.43
CA MET A 1 -2.14 13.48 14.07
C MET A 1 -2.98 14.15 12.96
N ARG A 2 -2.36 14.86 11.98
CA ARG A 2 -3.05 15.40 10.77
C ARG A 2 -2.67 14.62 9.51
N ILE A 3 -3.61 13.86 8.97
CA ILE A 3 -3.47 13.12 7.71
C ILE A 3 -3.71 14.08 6.54
N THR A 4 -2.92 13.94 5.47
CA THR A 4 -3.04 14.75 4.25
C THR A 4 -3.77 14.02 3.13
N HIS A 5 -3.48 12.72 2.95
CA HIS A 5 -4.10 11.88 1.92
C HIS A 5 -3.88 10.38 2.22
N LEU A 6 -4.62 9.53 1.52
CA LEU A 6 -4.38 8.09 1.46
C LEU A 6 -3.25 7.82 0.44
N ARG A 7 -2.18 7.14 0.88
CA ARG A 7 -1.05 6.76 0.03
C ARG A 7 -1.24 5.39 -0.62
N GLY A 8 -2.02 4.53 0.00
CA GLY A 8 -2.36 3.24 -0.59
C GLY A 8 -2.98 2.25 0.38
N VAL A 9 -3.36 1.12 -0.18
CA VAL A 9 -3.96 -0.02 0.51
C VAL A 9 -3.03 -1.22 0.40
N GLU A 10 -3.00 -2.06 1.43
CA GLU A 10 -2.30 -3.33 1.43
C GLU A 10 -3.31 -4.47 1.58
N LEU A 11 -3.17 -5.48 0.72
CA LEU A 11 -3.98 -6.68 0.70
C LEU A 11 -3.12 -7.91 1.01
N THR A 12 -3.74 -8.96 1.52
CA THR A 12 -3.21 -10.32 1.43
C THR A 12 -3.99 -11.12 0.39
N ASP A 13 -3.35 -12.08 -0.26
CA ASP A 13 -4.01 -13.05 -1.13
C ASP A 13 -3.20 -14.37 -1.19
N PRO A 14 -3.85 -15.55 -1.33
CA PRO A 14 -3.15 -16.82 -1.52
C PRO A 14 -2.31 -16.90 -2.81
N ALA A 15 -2.67 -16.09 -3.82
CA ALA A 15 -1.99 -16.04 -5.11
C ALA A 15 -1.83 -14.56 -5.57
N PRO A 16 -0.88 -13.79 -4.99
CA PRO A 16 -0.72 -12.37 -5.28
C PRO A 16 -0.57 -12.02 -6.77
N GLU A 17 0.15 -12.82 -7.54
CA GLU A 17 0.29 -12.65 -8.99
C GLU A 17 -1.03 -12.82 -9.74
N GLY A 18 -1.88 -13.75 -9.30
CA GLY A 18 -3.16 -14.03 -9.95
C GLY A 18 -4.11 -12.84 -9.85
N ILE A 19 -4.22 -12.24 -8.67
CA ILE A 19 -5.08 -11.08 -8.46
C ILE A 19 -4.44 -9.78 -8.99
N ALA A 20 -3.11 -9.69 -9.04
CA ALA A 20 -2.41 -8.53 -9.62
C ALA A 20 -2.81 -8.26 -11.08
N GLY A 21 -2.98 -9.33 -11.88
CA GLY A 21 -3.39 -9.19 -13.29
C GLY A 21 -4.73 -8.46 -13.47
N PHE A 22 -5.69 -8.61 -12.54
CA PHE A 22 -6.93 -7.83 -12.57
C PHE A 22 -6.64 -6.33 -12.42
N TYR A 23 -5.81 -5.96 -11.45
CA TYR A 23 -5.49 -4.56 -11.20
C TYR A 23 -4.62 -3.94 -12.31
N GLU A 24 -3.79 -4.73 -12.96
CA GLU A 24 -3.01 -4.27 -14.12
C GLU A 24 -3.89 -4.09 -15.36
N GLN A 25 -4.67 -5.11 -15.71
CA GLN A 25 -5.38 -5.14 -16.99
C GLN A 25 -6.73 -4.41 -16.96
N ILE A 26 -7.46 -4.48 -15.84
CA ILE A 26 -8.79 -3.86 -15.73
C ILE A 26 -8.70 -2.46 -15.16
N TRP A 27 -7.87 -2.27 -14.13
CA TRP A 27 -7.71 -0.95 -13.49
C TRP A 27 -6.58 -0.12 -14.10
N GLY A 28 -5.74 -0.71 -14.96
CA GLY A 28 -4.65 0.01 -15.63
C GLY A 28 -3.51 0.37 -14.69
N LEU A 29 -3.37 -0.31 -13.54
CA LEU A 29 -2.25 -0.05 -12.65
C LEU A 29 -0.95 -0.59 -13.26
N THR A 30 0.15 0.08 -12.96
CA THR A 30 1.47 -0.31 -13.45
C THR A 30 2.27 -0.96 -12.33
N ARG A 31 2.89 -2.11 -12.60
CA ARG A 31 3.83 -2.74 -11.67
C ARG A 31 5.10 -1.91 -11.53
N VAL A 32 5.54 -1.73 -10.29
CA VAL A 32 6.64 -0.80 -9.95
C VAL A 32 7.99 -1.50 -9.90
N ASP A 33 8.04 -2.70 -9.33
CA ASP A 33 9.09 -3.72 -9.46
C ASP A 33 8.65 -4.98 -8.69
N ALA A 34 9.28 -6.13 -8.92
CA ALA A 34 9.03 -7.38 -8.22
C ALA A 34 10.26 -7.79 -7.39
N ALA A 35 10.29 -7.40 -6.11
CA ALA A 35 11.22 -7.95 -5.14
C ALA A 35 10.47 -8.84 -4.15
N GLY A 36 10.72 -10.16 -4.24
CA GLY A 36 10.08 -11.15 -3.37
C GLY A 36 8.65 -11.50 -3.78
N PRO A 37 7.86 -12.11 -2.88
CA PRO A 37 6.57 -12.72 -3.22
C PRO A 37 5.39 -11.74 -3.22
N SER A 38 5.65 -10.44 -3.05
CA SER A 38 4.63 -9.39 -3.01
C SER A 38 4.60 -8.59 -4.30
N VAL A 39 3.41 -8.11 -4.66
CA VAL A 39 3.19 -7.29 -5.84
C VAL A 39 2.92 -5.85 -5.45
N TYR A 40 3.59 -4.92 -6.10
CA TYR A 40 3.40 -3.48 -5.88
C TYR A 40 2.94 -2.82 -7.16
N LEU A 41 1.81 -2.12 -7.10
CA LEU A 41 1.16 -1.49 -8.23
C LEU A 41 0.97 0.01 -7.97
N ARG A 42 1.30 0.83 -8.96
CA ARG A 42 1.11 2.28 -8.94
C ARG A 42 0.03 2.73 -9.92
N GLY A 43 -0.62 3.82 -9.56
CA GLY A 43 -1.41 4.61 -10.50
C GLY A 43 -0.58 5.71 -11.16
N THR A 44 -1.27 6.70 -11.72
CA THR A 44 -0.67 7.87 -12.40
C THR A 44 -0.17 8.95 -11.45
N GLY A 45 -0.44 8.82 -10.15
CA GLY A 45 -0.03 9.78 -9.12
C GLY A 45 1.45 9.70 -8.73
N PRO A 46 1.88 10.58 -7.80
CA PRO A 46 3.28 10.71 -7.39
C PRO A 46 3.75 9.57 -6.46
N GLU A 47 2.82 8.79 -5.90
CA GLU A 47 3.16 7.70 -4.99
C GLU A 47 3.96 6.61 -5.67
N HIS A 48 4.94 6.05 -4.95
CA HIS A 48 5.73 4.92 -5.44
C HIS A 48 4.81 3.76 -5.83
N HIS A 49 3.84 3.43 -4.97
CA HIS A 49 2.78 2.45 -5.22
C HIS A 49 1.54 2.84 -4.40
N ILE A 50 0.36 2.50 -4.90
CA ILE A 50 -0.93 2.74 -4.22
C ILE A 50 -1.62 1.45 -3.79
N LEU A 51 -1.17 0.31 -4.31
CA LEU A 51 -1.64 -1.02 -3.93
C LEU A 51 -0.44 -1.93 -3.72
N ALA A 52 -0.42 -2.64 -2.59
CA ALA A 52 0.49 -3.76 -2.36
C ALA A 52 -0.33 -5.02 -2.08
N ILE A 53 0.09 -6.13 -2.67
CA ILE A 53 -0.55 -7.44 -2.50
C ILE A 53 0.51 -8.40 -1.98
N HIS A 54 0.32 -8.85 -0.75
CA HIS A 54 1.24 -9.74 -0.05
C HIS A 54 0.69 -11.17 -0.03
N PRO A 55 1.54 -12.21 0.05
CA PRO A 55 1.07 -13.55 0.32
C PRO A 55 0.33 -13.63 1.65
N GLY A 56 -0.79 -14.35 1.69
CA GLY A 56 -1.48 -14.70 2.93
C GLY A 56 -2.48 -15.84 2.70
N GLU A 57 -2.97 -16.43 3.79
CA GLU A 57 -3.87 -17.60 3.71
C GLU A 57 -5.22 -17.27 3.08
N GLN A 58 -5.64 -15.99 3.13
CA GLN A 58 -6.94 -15.53 2.65
C GLN A 58 -6.84 -14.12 2.04
N ALA A 59 -7.79 -13.81 1.16
CA ALA A 59 -7.96 -12.48 0.60
C ALA A 59 -8.48 -11.52 1.69
N THR A 60 -7.65 -10.57 2.14
CA THR A 60 -8.03 -9.62 3.20
C THR A 60 -7.41 -8.24 2.99
N VAL A 61 -8.01 -7.22 3.61
CA VAL A 61 -7.36 -5.91 3.76
C VAL A 61 -6.43 -5.98 4.96
N ARG A 62 -5.12 -5.88 4.70
CA ARG A 62 -4.07 -5.92 5.72
C ARG A 62 -3.86 -4.57 6.38
N GLY A 63 -3.99 -3.49 5.60
CA GLY A 63 -3.72 -2.17 6.13
C GLY A 63 -3.82 -1.05 5.10
N TYR A 64 -3.53 0.14 5.60
CA TYR A 64 -3.55 1.38 4.83
C TYR A 64 -2.28 2.16 5.10
N ARG A 65 -1.74 2.81 4.08
CA ARG A 65 -0.63 3.75 4.20
C ARG A 65 -1.18 5.16 4.09
N LEU A 66 -0.89 6.01 5.07
CA LEU A 66 -1.41 7.37 5.16
C LEU A 66 -0.28 8.38 5.03
N GLY A 67 -0.54 9.49 4.33
CA GLY A 67 0.42 10.56 4.12
C GLY A 67 0.32 11.62 5.20
N LEU A 68 1.46 12.04 5.73
CA LEU A 68 1.59 13.20 6.61
C LEU A 68 2.38 14.29 5.89
N ALA A 69 2.34 15.51 6.45
CA ALA A 69 2.91 16.68 5.78
C ALA A 69 4.41 16.56 5.48
N ASP A 70 5.17 15.98 6.41
CA ASP A 70 6.61 15.81 6.32
C ASP A 70 7.09 14.72 7.30
N ARG A 71 8.42 14.51 7.33
CA ARG A 71 9.07 13.54 8.23
C ARG A 71 8.81 13.84 9.71
N ALA A 72 8.86 15.10 10.13
CA ALA A 72 8.67 15.47 11.52
C ALA A 72 7.23 15.17 11.98
N ALA A 73 6.25 15.37 11.10
CA ALA A 73 4.86 14.99 11.35
C ALA A 73 4.69 13.46 11.51
N VAL A 74 5.43 12.65 10.74
CA VAL A 74 5.46 11.18 10.91
C VAL A 74 6.03 10.80 12.27
N ASP A 75 7.17 11.37 12.64
CA ASP A 75 7.83 11.08 13.94
C ASP A 75 6.91 11.46 15.11
N ALA A 76 6.25 12.62 15.04
CA ALA A 76 5.30 13.07 16.05
C ALA A 76 4.07 12.16 16.15
N ALA A 77 3.53 11.69 15.02
CA ALA A 77 2.40 10.76 15.00
C ALA A 77 2.79 9.40 15.61
N ALA A 78 3.99 8.90 15.34
CA ALA A 78 4.50 7.68 15.93
C ALA A 78 4.63 7.81 17.46
N ALA A 79 5.17 8.92 17.96
CA ALA A 79 5.25 9.19 19.39
C ALA A 79 3.86 9.28 20.06
N GLU A 80 2.90 9.95 19.42
CA GLU A 80 1.51 10.04 19.91
C GLU A 80 0.89 8.63 20.04
N LEU A 81 1.03 7.79 19.02
CA LEU A 81 0.48 6.44 19.00
C LEU A 81 1.13 5.51 20.02
N ALA A 82 2.45 5.60 20.23
CA ALA A 82 3.17 4.79 21.21
C ALA A 82 2.80 5.11 22.66
N SER A 83 2.19 6.29 22.91
CA SER A 83 1.74 6.72 24.24
C SER A 83 0.29 6.32 24.57
N ARG A 84 -0.41 5.64 23.65
CA ARG A 84 -1.78 5.14 23.83
C ARG A 84 -1.76 3.66 24.22
#